data_AF-A0A359GG84-F1
#
_entry.id   AF-A0A359GG84-F1
#
_cell.length_a   1.000
_cell.length_b   1.000
_cell.length_c   1.000
_cell.angle_alpha   90.00
_cell.angle_beta   90.00
_cell.angle_gamma   90.00
#
_symmetry.space_group_name_H-M   'P 1'
#
loop_
_entity.id
_entity.type
_entity.pdbx_description
1 polymer ?
#
loop_
_entity_poly.entity_id
_entity_poly.type
_entity_poly.pdbx_seq_one_letter_code
_entity_poly.pdbx_strand_id
1 'polypeptide(L)' 'MSKPVIGFIGLGLMGGNMVENLQKRGFEVIVMDLNKDA' A
#
# COMPACT_ATOMS: atom_id res chain seq x y z
N MET A 1 3.42 2.01 21.21
CA MET A 1 3.44 0.98 20.15
C MET A 1 3.60 1.70 18.82
N SER A 2 4.66 1.41 18.05
CA SER A 2 4.77 1.92 16.68
C SER A 2 3.66 1.32 15.81
N LYS A 3 3.23 2.03 14.77
CA LYS A 3 2.27 1.48 13.80
C LYS A 3 2.94 0.30 13.06
N PRO A 4 2.18 -0.76 12.75
CA PRO A 4 2.72 -1.87 11.97
C PRO A 4 3.01 -1.44 10.53
N VAL A 5 3.96 -2.11 9.90
CA VAL A 5 4.20 -2.02 8.46
C VAL A 5 3.20 -2.93 7.74
N ILE A 6 2.61 -2.43 6.65
CA ILE A 6 1.58 -3.13 5.88
C ILE A 6 2.14 -3.50 4.50
N GLY A 7 2.09 -4.78 4.14
CA GLY A 7 2.43 -5.25 2.80
C GLY A 7 1.18 -5.33 1.90
N PHE A 8 1.29 -4.84 0.67
CA PHE A 8 0.29 -4.96 -0.40
C PHE A 8 0.90 -5.70 -1.60
N ILE A 9 0.23 -6.76 -2.07
CA ILE A 9 0.64 -7.51 -3.26
C ILE A 9 -0.41 -7.32 -4.34
N GLY A 10 -0.04 -6.61 -5.41
CA GLY A 10 -0.95 -6.20 -6.47
C GLY A 10 -1.83 -5.02 -6.08
N LEU A 11 -1.83 -3.95 -6.88
CA LEU A 11 -2.76 -2.84 -6.67
C LEU A 11 -4.04 -3.00 -7.48
N GLY A 12 -3.96 -3.48 -8.72
CA GLY A 12 -5.13 -3.58 -9.59
C GLY A 12 -5.94 -2.28 -9.64
N LEU A 13 -7.27 -2.38 -9.84
CA LEU A 13 -8.14 -1.20 -9.95
C LEU A 13 -8.43 -0.51 -8.60
N MET A 14 -8.31 -1.22 -7.48
CA MET A 14 -8.79 -0.74 -6.17
C MET A 14 -7.67 -0.45 -5.16
N GLY A 15 -6.51 -1.08 -5.32
CA GLY A 15 -5.43 -1.05 -4.33
C GLY A 15 -4.81 0.33 -4.16
N GLY A 16 -4.73 1.13 -5.22
CA GLY A 16 -4.20 2.51 -5.15
C GLY A 16 -4.92 3.37 -4.11
N ASN A 17 -6.25 3.42 -4.16
CA ASN A 17 -7.06 4.20 -3.19
C ASN A 17 -6.94 3.65 -1.76
N MET A 18 -6.74 2.34 -1.61
CA MET A 18 -6.55 1.71 -0.29
C MET A 18 -5.20 2.09 0.31
N VAL A 19 -4.12 2.00 -0.47
CA VAL A 19 -2.77 2.41 -0.07
C VAL A 19 -2.72 3.88 0.26
N GLU A 20 -3.34 4.73 -0.57
CA GLU A 20 -3.40 6.18 -0.33
C GLU A 20 -4.08 6.51 1.01
N ASN A 21 -5.21 5.86 1.33
CA ASN A 21 -5.88 6.04 2.62
C ASN A 21 -5.00 5.58 3.80
N LEU A 22 -4.26 4.47 3.66
CA LEU A 22 -3.35 3.99 4.71
C LEU A 22 -2.16 4.94 4.92
N GLN A 23 -1.58 5.45 3.83
CA GLN A 23 -0.52 6.46 3.88
C GLN A 23 -1.02 7.76 4.53
N LYS A 24 -2.22 8.24 4.18
CA LYS A 24 -2.87 9.41 4.83
C LYS A 24 -3.08 9.20 6.32
N ARG A 25 -3.31 7.96 6.76
CA ARG A 25 -3.40 7.57 8.18
C ARG A 25 -2.03 7.35 8.82
N GLY A 26 -0.94 7.55 8.09
CA GLY A 26 0.44 7.47 8.57
C GLY A 26 0.92 6.05 8.83
N PHE A 27 0.43 5.06 8.08
CA PHE A 27 1.00 3.72 8.05
C PHE A 27 2.15 3.66 7.04
N GLU A 28 3.19 2.91 7.36
CA GLU A 28 4.20 2.51 6.38
C GLU A 28 3.62 1.37 5.54
N VAL A 29 3.62 1.55 4.22
CA VAL A 29 3.05 0.58 3.27
C VAL A 29 4.11 0.19 2.25
N ILE A 30 4.35 -1.11 2.11
CA ILE A 30 5.23 -1.69 1.10
C ILE A 30 4.34 -2.30 0.02
N VAL A 31 4.47 -1.82 -1.21
CA VAL A 31 3.73 -2.34 -2.36
C VAL A 31 4.65 -3.20 -3.21
N MET A 32 4.18 -4.38 -3.59
CA MET A 32 4.83 -5.26 -4.56
C MET A 32 3.83 -5.61 -5.65
N ASP A 33 4.09 -5.19 -6.88
CA ASP A 33 3.29 -5.58 -8.05
C ASP A 33 4.19 -6.31 -9.06
N LEU A 34 3.57 -7.14 -9.90
CA LEU A 34 4.27 -7.81 -11.00
C LEU A 34 4.76 -6.78 -12.01
N ASN A 35 3.98 -5.72 -12.22
CA ASN A 35 4.40 -4.56 -13.00
C ASN A 35 5.01 -3.50 -12.07
N LYS A 36 6.32 -3.27 -12.19
CA LYS A 36 7.02 -2.27 -11.36
C LYS A 36 6.62 -0.82 -11.67
N ASP A 37 5.95 -0.60 -12.80
CA ASP A 37 5.48 0.70 -13.24
C ASP A 37 4.00 0.96 -12.89
N ALA A 38 3.32 -0.01 -12.26
CA ALA A 38 1.91 0.06 -11.85
C ALA A 38 1.73 0.57 -10.41
#